data_AF-A0A9D0VH59-F1
#
_entry.id   AF-A0A9D0VH59-F1
#
_cell.length_a   1.000
_cell.length_b   1.000
_cell.length_c   1.000
_cell.angle_alpha   90.00
_cell.angle_beta   90.00
_cell.angle_gamma   90.00
#
_symmetry.space_group_name_H-M   'P 1'
#
loop_
_entity.id
_entity.type
_entity.pdbx_description
1 polymer ?
#
loop_
_entity_poly.entity_id
_entity_poly.type
_entity_poly.pdbx_seq_one_letter_code
_entity_poly.pdbx_strand_id
1 'polypeptide(L)'
;MILWMLTLIALGREPDPPLSAAMPDPVERSEYNRLTQELELLAAKRAWVGAERIFQALLSTGADPSFADWLRGAHAARAAGDLLSTRQRLASAQQVRHDPAVQEWIIAIDNDYGRVRLACDPGSRIQLLPEALPLDPDQRRAVERAVAQIHEGCAFDGLLPRGSYRFYTQSFRVIPRVQTVWLDLRGARIDRKLLKELQGP
;
A
#
# COMPACT_ATOMS: atom_id res chain seq x y z
N MET A 1 -41.32 59.00 -28.77
CA MET A 1 -40.18 58.48 -29.55
C MET A 1 -39.26 57.75 -28.58
N ILE A 2 -39.19 56.40 -28.67
CA ILE A 2 -38.09 55.53 -28.16
C ILE A 2 -38.03 55.44 -26.61
N LEU A 3 -37.89 54.30 -25.91
CA LEU A 3 -37.82 52.87 -26.20
C LEU A 3 -37.86 52.14 -24.83
N TRP A 4 -38.21 50.87 -24.86
CA TRP A 4 -38.29 49.91 -23.78
C TRP A 4 -37.00 49.77 -22.95
N MET A 5 -37.11 49.35 -21.68
CA MET A 5 -36.41 48.16 -21.21
C MET A 5 -36.93 47.64 -19.86
N LEU A 6 -37.40 46.39 -19.88
CA LEU A 6 -37.59 45.53 -18.71
C LEU A 6 -36.26 45.38 -17.95
N THR A 7 -36.29 45.55 -16.63
CA THR A 7 -35.19 45.09 -15.77
C THR A 7 -35.63 43.84 -15.04
N LEU A 8 -35.04 42.73 -15.47
CA LEU A 8 -35.16 41.39 -14.94
C LEU A 8 -34.55 41.35 -13.53
N ILE A 9 -35.35 41.07 -12.50
CA ILE A 9 -34.84 40.80 -11.15
C ILE A 9 -34.30 39.36 -11.14
N ALA A 10 -33.00 39.21 -11.34
CA ALA A 10 -32.30 37.98 -11.00
C ALA A 10 -31.94 38.04 -9.50
N LEU A 11 -32.66 37.28 -8.67
CA LEU A 11 -32.24 36.97 -7.30
C LEU A 11 -30.91 36.20 -7.38
N GLY A 12 -29.80 36.91 -7.21
CA GLY A 12 -28.49 36.30 -7.00
C GLY A 12 -28.48 35.59 -5.66
N ARG A 13 -28.54 34.26 -5.68
CA ARG A 13 -28.10 33.44 -4.54
C ARG A 13 -26.58 33.54 -4.51
N GLU A 14 -26.04 34.21 -3.49
CA GLU A 14 -24.59 34.25 -3.26
C GLU A 14 -24.05 32.80 -3.19
N PRO A 15 -22.95 32.48 -3.89
CA PRO A 15 -22.28 31.20 -3.70
C PRO A 15 -21.76 31.13 -2.27
N ASP A 16 -22.14 30.06 -1.55
CA ASP A 16 -21.63 29.79 -0.20
C ASP A 16 -20.09 29.88 -0.20
N PRO A 17 -19.47 30.51 0.81
CA PRO A 17 -18.02 30.57 0.89
C PRO A 17 -17.45 29.14 0.89
N PRO A 18 -16.33 28.89 0.19
CA PRO A 18 -15.71 27.58 0.21
C PRO A 18 -15.41 27.20 1.66
N LEU A 19 -15.81 26.00 2.06
CA LEU A 19 -15.42 25.34 3.31
C LEU A 19 -13.93 25.61 3.53
N SER A 20 -13.62 26.52 4.45
CA SER A 20 -12.25 26.82 4.87
C SER A 20 -11.64 25.51 5.30
N ALA A 21 -10.57 25.08 4.64
CA ALA A 21 -9.70 24.03 5.15
C ALA A 21 -9.30 24.46 6.57
N ALA A 22 -9.84 23.79 7.59
CA ALA A 22 -9.52 24.10 8.96
C ALA A 22 -8.01 23.92 9.12
N MET A 23 -7.31 24.96 9.61
CA MET A 23 -5.92 24.78 9.99
C MET A 23 -5.87 23.70 11.08
N PRO A 24 -4.92 22.75 11.02
CA PRO A 24 -4.80 21.70 12.02
C PRO A 24 -4.67 22.31 13.42
N ASP A 25 -5.28 21.65 14.41
CA ASP A 25 -5.25 22.12 15.80
C ASP A 25 -3.78 22.27 16.26
N PRO A 26 -3.41 23.35 16.97
CA PRO A 26 -2.08 23.48 17.58
C PRO A 26 -1.57 22.22 18.31
N VAL A 27 -2.46 21.43 18.93
CA VAL A 27 -2.14 20.15 19.58
C VAL A 27 -1.72 19.08 18.56
N GLU A 28 -2.45 18.95 17.45
CA GLU A 28 -2.13 18.01 16.36
C GLU A 28 -0.77 18.35 15.74
N ARG A 29 -0.47 19.63 15.60
CA ARG A 29 0.82 20.09 15.08
C ARG A 29 1.99 19.77 16.02
N SER A 30 1.78 19.85 17.33
CA SER A 30 2.77 19.46 18.33
C SER A 30 3.05 17.96 18.29
N GLU A 31 2.01 17.13 18.26
CA GLU A 31 2.16 15.67 18.17
C GLU A 31 2.81 15.23 16.87
N TYR A 32 2.45 15.85 15.73
CA TYR A 32 3.11 15.62 14.46
C TYR A 32 4.63 15.87 14.56
N ASN A 33 5.03 17.03 15.10
CA ASN A 33 6.45 17.38 15.23
C ASN A 33 7.23 16.36 16.08
N ARG A 34 6.63 15.91 17.19
CA ARG A 34 7.22 14.87 18.06
C ARG A 34 7.40 13.56 17.30
N LEU A 35 6.38 13.12 16.56
CA LEU A 35 6.41 11.88 15.78
C LEU A 35 7.39 11.94 14.61
N THR A 36 7.52 13.09 13.93
CA THR A 36 8.54 13.30 12.88
C THR A 36 9.95 13.12 13.44
N GLN A 37 10.25 13.71 14.61
CA GLN A 37 11.56 13.55 15.26
C GLN A 37 11.82 12.10 15.66
N GLU A 38 10.82 11.42 16.23
CA GLU A 38 10.92 10.01 16.60
C GLU A 38 11.14 9.12 15.37
N LEU A 39 10.42 9.38 14.28
CA LEU A 39 10.55 8.68 13.00
C LEU A 39 11.95 8.86 12.41
N GLU A 40 12.49 10.08 12.45
CA GLU A 40 13.84 10.38 12.01
C GLU A 40 14.89 9.60 12.81
N LEU A 41 14.78 9.61 14.14
CA LEU A 41 15.71 8.89 15.02
C LEU A 41 15.69 7.38 14.79
N LEU A 42 14.50 6.79 14.58
CA LEU A 42 14.36 5.36 14.28
C LEU A 42 14.91 5.02 12.89
N ALA A 43 14.63 5.86 11.88
CA ALA A 43 15.15 5.69 10.53
C ALA A 43 16.69 5.78 10.49
N ALA A 44 17.28 6.74 11.22
CA ALA A 44 18.73 6.89 11.34
C ALA A 44 19.40 5.62 11.93
N LYS A 45 18.71 4.95 12.86
CA LYS A 45 19.15 3.68 13.47
C LYS A 45 18.76 2.44 12.66
N ARG A 46 18.09 2.59 11.50
CA ARG A 46 17.51 1.50 10.71
C ARG A 46 16.54 0.61 11.49
N ALA A 47 15.87 1.18 12.50
CA ALA A 47 14.90 0.49 13.35
C ALA A 47 13.52 0.46 12.66
N TRP A 48 13.43 -0.22 11.52
CA TRP A 48 12.30 -0.10 10.58
C TRP A 48 10.95 -0.56 11.13
N VAL A 49 10.92 -1.59 11.98
CA VAL A 49 9.68 -2.03 12.64
C VAL A 49 9.12 -0.92 13.54
N GLY A 50 10.00 -0.25 14.30
CA GLY A 50 9.62 0.91 15.09
C GLY A 50 9.19 2.09 14.20
N ALA A 51 9.95 2.36 13.15
CA ALA A 51 9.67 3.44 12.21
C ALA A 51 8.29 3.27 11.54
N GLU A 52 7.89 2.04 11.20
CA GLU A 52 6.56 1.76 10.65
C GLU A 52 5.45 2.16 11.63
N ARG A 53 5.56 1.75 12.89
CA ARG A 53 4.59 2.09 13.93
C ARG A 53 4.46 3.61 14.11
N ILE A 54 5.59 4.32 14.12
CA ILE A 54 5.60 5.78 14.28
C ILE A 54 5.06 6.47 13.03
N PHE A 55 5.36 5.97 11.83
CA PHE A 55 4.82 6.51 10.60
C PHE A 55 3.29 6.38 10.54
N GLN A 56 2.73 5.23 10.94
CA GLN A 56 1.27 5.08 11.03
C GLN A 56 0.64 6.03 12.07
N ALA A 57 1.29 6.22 13.21
CA ALA A 57 0.84 7.19 14.22
C ALA A 57 0.89 8.62 13.67
N LEU A 58 1.93 8.97 12.90
CA LEU A 58 2.07 10.26 12.24
C LEU A 58 0.93 10.49 11.23
N LEU A 59 0.60 9.50 10.39
CA LEU A 59 -0.55 9.60 9.47
C LEU A 59 -1.89 9.79 10.21
N SER A 60 -2.02 9.20 11.40
CA SER A 60 -3.23 9.29 12.22
C SER A 60 -3.45 10.68 12.84
N THR A 61 -2.43 11.56 12.82
CA THR A 61 -2.59 12.96 13.26
C THR A 61 -3.40 13.82 12.29
N GLY A 62 -3.60 13.36 11.05
CA GLY A 62 -4.27 14.12 10.00
C GLY A 62 -3.42 15.25 9.40
N ALA A 63 -2.23 15.54 9.96
CA ALA A 63 -1.31 16.51 9.39
C ALA A 63 -0.64 15.95 8.12
N ASP A 64 -0.43 16.82 7.12
CA ASP A 64 0.21 16.46 5.86
C ASP A 64 1.68 16.07 6.07
N PRO A 65 2.09 14.81 5.80
CA PRO A 65 3.46 14.39 5.99
C PRO A 65 4.41 15.07 5.00
N SER A 66 5.61 15.40 5.47
CA SER A 66 6.65 15.95 4.61
C SER A 66 7.19 14.90 3.63
N PHE A 67 7.93 15.35 2.61
CA PHE A 67 8.65 14.45 1.70
C PHE A 67 9.54 13.44 2.46
N ALA A 68 10.25 13.91 3.50
CA ALA A 68 11.14 13.07 4.28
C ALA A 68 10.36 12.01 5.08
N ASP A 69 9.19 12.35 5.61
CA ASP A 69 8.35 11.43 6.35
C ASP A 69 7.79 10.34 5.43
N TRP A 70 7.29 10.71 4.25
CA TRP A 70 6.87 9.75 3.23
C TRP A 70 8.00 8.79 2.83
N LEU A 71 9.21 9.31 2.61
CA LEU A 71 10.36 8.49 2.23
C LEU A 71 10.77 7.51 3.34
N ARG A 72 10.82 7.97 4.59
CA ARG A 72 11.09 7.10 5.76
C ARG A 72 10.00 6.04 5.92
N GLY A 73 8.74 6.43 5.74
CA GLY A 73 7.61 5.51 5.70
C GLY A 73 7.75 4.48 4.59
N ALA A 74 8.18 4.86 3.39
CA ALA A 74 8.41 3.92 2.29
C ALA A 74 9.52 2.90 2.62
N HIS A 75 10.62 3.34 3.23
CA HIS A 75 11.67 2.44 3.70
C HIS A 75 11.18 1.46 4.77
N ALA A 76 10.36 1.92 5.72
CA ALA A 76 9.78 1.08 6.75
C ALA A 76 8.86 -0.01 6.15
N ALA A 77 7.99 0.36 5.20
CA ALA A 77 7.14 -0.57 4.47
C ALA A 77 7.95 -1.61 3.69
N ARG A 78 9.01 -1.18 2.98
CA ARG A 78 9.90 -2.09 2.23
C ARG A 78 10.56 -3.10 3.15
N ALA A 79 11.07 -2.65 4.29
CA ALA A 79 11.69 -3.52 5.27
C ALA A 79 10.72 -4.58 5.84
N ALA A 80 9.42 -4.26 5.89
CA ALA A 80 8.35 -5.17 6.27
C ALA A 80 7.83 -6.07 5.13
N GLY A 81 8.40 -5.97 3.93
CA GLY A 81 7.96 -6.69 2.73
C GLY A 81 6.66 -6.16 2.11
N ASP A 82 6.18 -4.98 2.52
CA ASP A 82 4.95 -4.37 1.99
C ASP A 82 5.25 -3.46 0.80
N LEU A 83 5.42 -4.06 -0.36
CA LEU A 83 5.81 -3.32 -1.57
C LEU A 83 4.67 -2.47 -2.13
N LEU A 84 3.41 -2.83 -1.87
CA LEU A 84 2.26 -2.01 -2.26
C LEU A 84 2.25 -0.70 -1.47
N SER A 85 2.34 -0.79 -0.14
CA SER A 85 2.47 0.39 0.73
C SER A 85 3.73 1.20 0.41
N THR A 86 4.84 0.53 0.11
CA THR A 86 6.08 1.19 -0.32
C THR A 86 5.83 2.08 -1.55
N ARG A 87 5.28 1.48 -2.62
CA ARG A 87 4.97 2.21 -3.87
C ARG A 87 4.03 3.38 -3.62
N GLN A 88 2.96 3.17 -2.84
CA GLN A 88 1.98 4.22 -2.52
C GLN A 88 2.64 5.40 -1.78
N ARG A 89 3.48 5.12 -0.78
CA ARG A 89 4.19 6.15 -0.02
C ARG A 89 5.20 6.90 -0.89
N LEU A 90 5.88 6.23 -1.81
CA LEU A 90 6.75 6.89 -2.80
C LEU A 90 5.97 7.80 -3.75
N ALA A 91 4.79 7.36 -4.20
CA ALA A 91 3.91 8.21 -5.00
C ALA A 91 3.47 9.46 -4.23
N SER A 92 3.12 9.33 -2.94
CA SER A 92 2.83 10.49 -2.08
C SER A 92 4.05 11.40 -1.90
N ALA A 93 5.26 10.84 -1.72
CA ALA A 93 6.49 11.63 -1.68
C ALA A 93 6.68 12.45 -2.98
N GLN A 94 6.46 11.82 -4.14
CA GLN A 94 6.58 12.46 -5.45
C GLN A 94 5.58 13.60 -5.65
N GLN A 95 4.39 13.51 -5.05
CA GLN A 95 3.38 14.58 -5.05
C GLN A 95 3.82 15.79 -4.22
N VAL A 96 4.52 15.57 -3.09
CA VAL A 96 5.05 16.66 -2.25
C VAL A 96 6.24 17.33 -2.93
N ARG A 97 7.16 16.53 -3.51
CA ARG A 97 8.34 17.02 -4.21
C ARG A 97 8.74 16.04 -5.30
N HIS A 98 8.82 16.53 -6.53
CA HIS A 98 9.30 15.74 -7.64
C HIS A 98 10.80 15.43 -7.47
N ASP A 99 11.12 14.16 -7.29
CA ASP A 99 12.49 13.68 -7.08
C ASP A 99 12.79 12.54 -8.08
N PRO A 100 13.80 12.68 -8.96
CA PRO A 100 14.13 11.63 -9.93
C PRO A 100 14.47 10.28 -9.30
N ALA A 101 15.13 10.28 -8.12
CA ALA A 101 15.52 9.03 -7.46
C ALA A 101 14.30 8.29 -6.89
N VAL A 102 13.29 9.02 -6.40
CA VAL A 102 12.01 8.44 -5.99
C VAL A 102 11.27 7.86 -7.20
N GLN A 103 11.26 8.58 -8.31
CA GLN A 103 10.65 8.10 -9.55
C GLN A 103 11.32 6.84 -10.08
N GLU A 104 12.65 6.77 -10.07
CA GLU A 104 13.41 5.57 -10.45
C GLU A 104 13.06 4.38 -9.55
N TRP A 105 12.92 4.60 -8.25
CA TRP A 105 12.52 3.55 -7.32
C TRP A 105 11.08 3.05 -7.59
N ILE A 106 10.14 3.94 -7.89
CA ILE A 106 8.78 3.54 -8.31
C ILE A 106 8.85 2.68 -9.59
N ILE A 107 9.64 3.10 -10.58
CA ILE A 107 9.81 2.37 -11.84
C ILE A 107 10.41 0.99 -11.58
N ALA A 108 11.40 0.87 -10.69
CA ALA A 108 11.98 -0.42 -10.31
C ALA A 108 10.93 -1.37 -9.70
N ILE A 109 10.11 -0.87 -8.77
CA ILE A 109 9.01 -1.67 -8.20
C ILE A 109 8.05 -2.11 -9.30
N ASP A 110 7.70 -1.22 -10.23
CA ASP A 110 6.77 -1.53 -11.31
C ASP A 110 7.31 -2.54 -12.32
N ASN A 111 8.62 -2.64 -12.47
CA ASN A 111 9.27 -3.57 -13.40
C ASN A 111 9.50 -4.95 -12.77
N ASP A 112 9.65 -5.01 -11.45
CA ASP A 112 10.01 -6.24 -10.75
C ASP A 112 8.81 -6.94 -10.11
N TYR A 113 7.74 -6.20 -9.79
CA TYR A 113 6.60 -6.71 -9.05
C TYR A 113 5.27 -6.55 -9.81
N GLY A 114 4.40 -7.55 -9.69
CA GLY A 114 3.03 -7.53 -10.22
C GLY A 114 2.00 -7.52 -9.10
N ARG A 115 0.83 -6.92 -9.36
CA ARG A 115 -0.26 -6.86 -8.38
C ARG A 115 -0.99 -8.19 -8.28
N VAL A 116 -1.20 -8.64 -7.05
CA VAL A 116 -1.83 -9.92 -6.74
C VAL A 116 -2.84 -9.72 -5.61
N ARG A 117 -4.06 -10.20 -5.82
CA ARG A 117 -5.11 -10.29 -4.82
C ARG A 117 -5.55 -11.74 -4.67
N LEU A 118 -5.42 -12.28 -3.47
CA LEU A 118 -5.76 -13.66 -3.13
C LEU A 118 -6.74 -13.66 -1.96
N ALA A 119 -7.72 -14.55 -2.01
CA ALA A 119 -8.65 -14.77 -0.89
C ALA A 119 -8.99 -16.25 -0.74
N CYS A 120 -9.16 -16.70 0.49
CA CYS A 120 -9.65 -18.02 0.87
C CYS A 120 -10.54 -17.92 2.12
N ASP A 121 -11.19 -19.03 2.48
CA ASP A 121 -11.97 -19.07 3.72
C ASP A 121 -11.05 -19.22 4.94
N PRO A 122 -11.27 -18.47 6.04
CA PRO A 122 -10.53 -18.64 7.27
C PRO A 122 -10.54 -20.10 7.75
N GLY A 123 -9.37 -20.61 8.15
CA GLY A 123 -9.23 -22.00 8.59
C GLY A 123 -9.17 -23.06 7.47
N SER A 124 -9.24 -22.65 6.20
CA SER A 124 -9.06 -23.56 5.04
C SER A 124 -7.66 -24.17 4.94
N ARG A 125 -6.68 -23.64 5.69
CA ARG A 125 -5.26 -24.04 5.70
C ARG A 125 -4.60 -23.95 4.31
N ILE A 126 -5.20 -23.21 3.37
CA ILE A 126 -4.60 -22.96 2.06
C ILE A 126 -3.33 -22.14 2.25
N GLN A 127 -2.30 -22.48 1.48
CA GLN A 127 -1.01 -21.79 1.50
C GLN A 127 -0.70 -21.23 0.11
N LEU A 128 0.03 -20.13 0.09
CA LEU A 128 0.71 -19.63 -1.09
C LEU A 128 2.09 -20.28 -1.16
N LEU A 129 2.42 -20.91 -2.27
CA LEU A 129 3.71 -21.57 -2.46
C LEU A 129 4.42 -20.97 -3.68
N PRO A 130 5.60 -20.34 -3.52
CA PRO A 130 6.43 -19.97 -4.67
C PRO A 130 7.06 -21.23 -5.28
N GLU A 131 7.12 -21.33 -6.62
CA GLU A 131 7.80 -22.47 -7.27
C GLU A 131 9.32 -22.39 -7.14
N ALA A 132 9.86 -21.17 -7.03
CA ALA A 132 11.27 -20.91 -6.74
C ALA A 132 11.37 -19.69 -5.81
N LEU A 133 12.15 -19.82 -4.74
CA LEU A 133 12.41 -18.68 -3.85
C LEU A 133 13.31 -17.67 -4.55
N PRO A 134 12.95 -16.37 -4.52
CA PRO A 134 13.83 -15.32 -5.03
C PRO A 134 15.19 -15.32 -4.31
N LEU A 135 16.25 -14.96 -5.02
CA LEU A 135 17.58 -14.76 -4.41
C LEU A 135 17.71 -13.37 -3.77
N ASP A 136 17.00 -12.38 -4.33
CA ASP A 136 16.99 -11.03 -3.78
C ASP A 136 16.28 -11.01 -2.42
N PRO A 137 16.91 -10.45 -1.38
CA PRO A 137 16.38 -10.48 -0.02
C PRO A 137 15.08 -9.69 0.15
N ASP A 138 14.85 -8.66 -0.66
CA ASP A 138 13.62 -7.86 -0.56
C ASP A 138 12.47 -8.56 -1.29
N GLN A 139 12.74 -9.19 -2.43
CA GLN A 139 11.78 -10.08 -3.09
C GLN A 139 11.38 -11.24 -2.18
N ARG A 140 12.35 -11.84 -1.48
CA ARG A 140 12.05 -12.89 -0.48
C ARG A 140 11.13 -12.40 0.61
N ARG A 141 11.43 -11.25 1.22
CA ARG A 141 10.58 -10.66 2.26
C ARG A 141 9.16 -10.37 1.78
N ALA A 142 8.99 -9.93 0.53
CA ALA A 142 7.67 -9.74 -0.07
C ALA A 142 6.88 -11.06 -0.15
N VAL A 143 7.54 -12.14 -0.57
CA VAL A 143 6.94 -13.48 -0.61
C VAL A 143 6.62 -13.99 0.80
N GLU A 144 7.57 -13.89 1.73
CA GLU A 144 7.39 -14.31 3.14
C GLU A 144 6.20 -13.58 3.78
N ARG A 145 6.07 -12.26 3.56
CA ARG A 145 4.89 -11.48 4.00
C ARG A 145 3.59 -12.01 3.41
N ALA A 146 3.56 -12.28 2.10
CA ALA A 146 2.36 -12.76 1.43
C ALA A 146 1.92 -14.14 1.95
N VAL A 147 2.88 -15.03 2.16
CA VAL A 147 2.64 -16.36 2.76
C VAL A 147 2.07 -16.20 4.17
N ALA A 148 2.67 -15.33 5.01
CA ALA A 148 2.18 -15.08 6.36
C ALA A 148 0.75 -14.52 6.37
N GLN A 149 0.44 -13.53 5.52
CA GLN A 149 -0.91 -12.95 5.43
C GLN A 149 -1.98 -13.96 5.00
N ILE A 150 -1.64 -14.85 4.05
CA ILE A 150 -2.53 -15.95 3.66
C ILE A 150 -2.72 -16.95 4.80
N HIS A 151 -1.64 -17.30 5.49
CA HIS A 151 -1.70 -18.25 6.60
C HIS A 151 -2.55 -17.73 7.77
N GLU A 152 -2.43 -16.44 8.11
CA GLU A 152 -3.09 -15.83 9.25
C GLU A 152 -4.53 -15.39 8.95
N GLY A 153 -4.74 -14.72 7.81
CA GLY A 153 -6.00 -14.05 7.49
C GLY A 153 -6.73 -14.61 6.27
N CYS A 154 -6.13 -15.53 5.53
CA CYS A 154 -6.66 -16.03 4.27
C CYS A 154 -6.97 -14.93 3.22
N ALA A 155 -6.28 -13.81 3.30
CA ALA A 155 -6.44 -12.69 2.38
C ALA A 155 -5.09 -12.00 2.15
N PHE A 156 -4.81 -11.65 0.90
CA PHE A 156 -3.64 -10.89 0.49
C PHE A 156 -4.03 -9.91 -0.62
N ASP A 157 -3.63 -8.65 -0.51
CA ASP A 157 -3.69 -7.66 -1.58
C ASP A 157 -2.37 -6.90 -1.56
N GLY A 158 -1.53 -7.14 -2.56
CA GLY A 158 -0.18 -6.61 -2.56
C GLY A 158 0.55 -6.78 -3.87
N LEU A 159 1.86 -6.57 -3.81
CA LEU A 159 2.77 -6.75 -4.92
C LEU A 159 3.67 -7.96 -4.66
N LEU A 160 3.74 -8.88 -5.62
CA LEU A 160 4.63 -10.04 -5.59
C LEU A 160 5.67 -9.94 -6.69
N PRO A 161 6.91 -10.42 -6.47
CA PRO A 161 7.92 -10.41 -7.50
C PRO A 161 7.53 -11.32 -8.66
N ARG A 162 8.02 -11.00 -9.85
CA ARG A 162 7.83 -11.84 -11.04
C ARG A 162 8.21 -13.30 -10.74
N GLY A 163 7.37 -14.23 -11.14
CA GLY A 163 7.58 -15.64 -10.84
C GLY A 163 6.33 -16.49 -10.97
N SER A 164 6.50 -17.80 -10.78
CA SER A 164 5.40 -18.75 -10.73
C SER A 164 5.05 -19.05 -9.28
N TYR A 165 3.75 -19.09 -9.01
CA TYR A 165 3.20 -19.32 -7.68
C TYR A 165 2.06 -20.31 -7.78
N ARG A 166 1.81 -20.99 -6.67
CA ARG A 166 0.70 -21.91 -6.49
C ARG A 166 -0.13 -21.49 -5.30
N PHE A 167 -1.44 -21.40 -5.52
CA PHE A 167 -2.43 -21.14 -4.49
C PHE A 167 -3.48 -22.24 -4.57
N TYR A 168 -3.39 -23.20 -3.64
CA TYR A 168 -4.10 -24.48 -3.70
C TYR A 168 -3.83 -25.23 -5.04
N THR A 169 -4.86 -25.57 -5.80
CA THR A 169 -4.76 -26.25 -7.10
C THR A 169 -4.47 -25.29 -8.26
N GLN A 170 -4.47 -23.98 -8.01
CA GLN A 170 -4.26 -22.98 -9.05
C GLN A 170 -2.80 -22.55 -9.11
N SER A 171 -2.15 -22.82 -10.23
CA SER A 171 -0.85 -22.22 -10.57
C SER A 171 -1.07 -20.94 -11.38
N PHE A 172 -0.34 -19.89 -11.03
CA PHE A 172 -0.38 -18.62 -11.75
C PHE A 172 1.02 -18.02 -11.88
N ARG A 173 1.19 -17.16 -12.88
CA ARG A 173 2.42 -16.41 -13.09
C ARG A 173 2.18 -14.93 -12.80
N VAL A 174 3.08 -14.33 -12.05
CA VAL A 174 3.12 -12.88 -11.83
C VAL A 174 3.98 -12.25 -12.91
N ILE A 175 3.38 -11.37 -13.70
CA ILE A 175 4.04 -10.62 -14.77
C ILE A 175 3.84 -9.13 -14.46
N PRO A 176 4.90 -8.38 -14.11
CA PRO A 176 4.84 -6.95 -13.83
C PRO A 176 4.24 -6.15 -15.00
N ARG A 177 3.51 -5.07 -14.70
CA ARG A 177 2.84 -4.15 -15.65
C ARG A 177 1.78 -4.74 -16.60
N VAL A 178 1.66 -6.06 -16.71
CA VAL A 178 0.78 -6.71 -17.69
C VAL A 178 -0.58 -7.02 -17.07
N GLN A 179 -0.60 -7.62 -15.89
CA GLN A 179 -1.83 -8.13 -15.30
C GLN A 179 -1.87 -7.95 -13.79
N THR A 180 -3.09 -7.75 -13.29
CA THR A 180 -3.40 -7.99 -11.88
C THR A 180 -3.93 -9.41 -11.76
N VAL A 181 -3.27 -10.24 -10.95
CA VAL A 181 -3.79 -11.58 -10.66
C VAL A 181 -4.83 -11.46 -9.56
N TRP A 182 -6.03 -11.99 -9.81
CA TRP A 182 -7.07 -12.09 -8.79
C TRP A 182 -7.54 -13.54 -8.71
N LEU A 183 -7.31 -14.17 -7.56
CA LEU A 183 -7.80 -15.51 -7.26
C LEU A 183 -8.62 -15.47 -5.97
N ASP A 184 -9.85 -15.99 -6.05
CA ASP A 184 -10.76 -16.08 -4.91
C ASP A 184 -11.22 -17.53 -4.76
N LEU A 185 -10.80 -18.16 -3.66
CA LEU A 185 -11.13 -19.53 -3.31
C LEU A 185 -12.15 -19.61 -2.17
N ARG A 186 -12.79 -18.49 -1.80
CA ARG A 186 -13.86 -18.49 -0.81
C ARG A 186 -15.06 -19.31 -1.31
N GLY A 187 -15.59 -20.18 -0.46
CA GLY A 187 -16.66 -21.12 -0.81
C GLY A 187 -16.22 -22.31 -1.67
N ALA A 188 -14.93 -22.42 -2.01
CA ALA A 188 -14.42 -23.57 -2.76
C ALA A 188 -14.44 -24.84 -1.89
N ARG A 189 -14.82 -25.98 -2.47
CA ARG A 189 -14.72 -27.28 -1.79
C ARG A 189 -13.26 -27.69 -1.70
N ILE A 190 -12.68 -27.58 -0.49
CA ILE A 190 -11.29 -27.95 -0.23
C ILE A 190 -11.22 -29.44 0.15
N ASP A 191 -10.62 -30.24 -0.74
CA ASP A 191 -10.23 -31.60 -0.42
C ASP A 191 -9.02 -31.60 0.52
N ARG A 192 -9.20 -32.08 1.75
CA ARG A 192 -8.17 -32.12 2.80
C ARG A 192 -7.03 -33.09 2.49
N LYS A 193 -7.28 -34.14 1.70
CA LYS A 193 -6.24 -35.08 1.28
C LYS A 193 -5.35 -34.43 0.23
N LEU A 194 -5.96 -33.82 -0.78
CA LEU A 194 -5.26 -33.07 -1.82
C LEU A 194 -4.47 -31.89 -1.24
N LEU A 195 -5.04 -31.20 -0.25
CA LEU A 195 -4.37 -30.09 0.42
C LEU A 195 -3.04 -30.51 1.07
N LYS A 196 -3.02 -31.68 1.73
CA LYS A 196 -1.78 -32.24 2.32
C LYS A 196 -0.77 -32.62 1.25
N GLU A 197 -1.22 -33.25 0.16
CA GLU A 197 -0.34 -33.64 -0.95
C GLU A 197 0.31 -32.43 -1.63
N LEU A 198 -0.44 -31.32 -1.79
CA LEU A 198 0.04 -30.10 -2.44
C LEU A 198 0.99 -29.27 -1.57
N GLN A 199 0.94 -29.42 -0.25
CA GLN A 199 1.75 -28.65 0.71
C GLN A 199 3.06 -29.36 1.11
N GLY A 200 3.26 -30.60 0.65
CA GLY A 200 4.39 -31.44 1.05
C GLY A 200 4.12 -32.21 2.35
N PRO A 201 4.96 -33.23 2.66
CA PRO A 201 4.86 -34.00 3.90
C PRO A 201 5.08 -33.15 5.16
#